data_AF-A0A9P4IU46-F1
#
_entry.id   AF-A0A9P4IU46-F1
#
_cell.length_a   1.000
_cell.length_b   1.000
_cell.length_c   1.000
_cell.angle_alpha   90.00
_cell.angle_beta   90.00
_cell.angle_gamma   90.00
#
_symmetry.space_group_name_H-M   'P 1'
#
loop_
_entity.id
_entity.type
_entity.pdbx_description
1 polymer ?
#
loop_
_entity_poly.entity_id
_entity_poly.type
_entity_poly.pdbx_seq_one_letter_code
_entity_poly.pdbx_strand_id
1 'polypeptide(L)'
;MRVRSRPTLTLLAVLATVFYFSLRRNLLPATHNGNREREGPQPLAAFDKPAHHDPVAITNTREHPIDLLVKDSERYVQAMVDRQSKTLREAVRAYKARYGMDPPPHFDKWFEFARKNNVQIIDDYDTIYHSLLPFWGLKPKTIRQRVREALGFDPNNLVAILIRKGQVSHHQGGQEWQQKATIGMLDKFIHLLPDMDLAFNIFDEPRIAVPHDELSRLVDVGKIRQSRSSNSGEDKRNSWSATPQDLSSGRRVNEFKTTRFNEYAHQPTWKPSRLSCSIDSPARALEGDSAEDNVTPYAMGPLGFIYNHTAFTDVCNTPSFEFSHGFFQRPNAFSLTHDLIPIFSQSKMSNFQDILYPSPWYWADKVIYKPEKDMSWKDKAAQLWWVGSTTGGFSRNGGWRHQHRQKLVQKINSLDTAQVMLNRASIDQARNKASNEIGGENPNWVPNSVDRKDYAELMDVHFSHVGQCDPDDCAAQKEFFRIVDNVEFQRAWKYKFLLDIDGNAFSGRFYAFLKSKSLPFKMSVFREWHEEWIKPWTHFVPLSLKGEEVLETVRYFVSEDEGRRTAERLAEQGRMWAEKVLRHEDYEAWFFRLLLEYGRLIDDDRDNLGFQL
;
A
#
# COMPACT_ATOMS: atom_id res chain seq x y z
N MET A 1 20.31 -63.67 78.47
CA MET A 1 19.08 -63.73 77.64
C MET A 1 18.68 -62.30 77.30
N ARG A 2 18.35 -61.98 76.03
CA ARG A 2 17.94 -60.63 75.51
C ARG A 2 19.03 -59.51 75.53
N VAL A 3 19.06 -58.54 74.60
CA VAL A 3 18.52 -58.44 73.22
C VAL A 3 19.31 -57.38 72.41
N ARG A 4 19.24 -57.49 71.07
CA ARG A 4 19.81 -56.61 70.01
C ARG A 4 19.57 -55.09 70.15
N SER A 5 20.55 -54.31 69.71
CA SER A 5 20.47 -52.93 69.15
C SER A 5 21.87 -52.52 68.63
N ARG A 6 22.12 -51.82 67.51
CA ARG A 6 21.34 -51.36 66.31
C ARG A 6 22.37 -50.96 65.22
N PRO A 7 22.25 -51.38 63.93
CA PRO A 7 22.91 -50.67 62.81
C PRO A 7 21.91 -49.99 61.84
N THR A 8 20.60 -50.19 62.03
CA THR A 8 19.56 -49.67 61.14
C THR A 8 19.38 -48.15 61.20
N LEU A 9 19.64 -47.51 62.35
CA LEU A 9 19.60 -46.04 62.45
C LEU A 9 20.73 -45.38 61.66
N THR A 10 21.93 -45.95 61.66
CA THR A 10 23.07 -45.43 60.89
C THR A 10 22.81 -45.53 59.39
N LEU A 11 22.24 -46.66 58.93
CA LEU A 11 21.89 -46.83 57.52
C LEU A 11 20.77 -45.88 57.08
N LEU A 12 19.74 -45.67 57.92
CA LEU A 12 18.68 -44.69 57.66
C LEU A 12 19.20 -43.26 57.64
N ALA A 13 20.13 -42.89 58.53
CA ALA A 13 20.76 -41.57 58.53
C ALA A 13 21.63 -41.31 57.28
N VAL A 14 22.34 -42.34 56.79
CA VAL A 14 23.10 -42.26 55.53
C VAL A 14 22.17 -42.17 54.33
N LEU A 15 21.11 -42.97 54.27
CA LEU A 15 20.13 -42.89 53.18
C LEU A 15 19.37 -41.54 53.18
N ALA A 16 19.01 -41.02 54.36
CA ALA A 16 18.38 -39.70 54.47
C ALA A 16 19.32 -38.56 54.06
N THR A 17 20.60 -38.62 54.41
CA THR A 17 21.58 -37.59 53.97
C THR A 17 21.87 -37.70 52.47
N VAL A 18 22.06 -38.90 51.92
CA VAL A 18 22.23 -39.10 50.46
C VAL A 18 20.99 -38.62 49.69
N PHE A 19 19.79 -38.92 50.19
CA PHE A 19 18.54 -38.44 49.59
C PHE A 19 18.42 -36.91 49.68
N TYR A 20 18.75 -36.31 50.83
CA TYR A 20 18.77 -34.85 51.01
C TYR A 20 19.78 -34.15 50.07
N PHE A 21 21.01 -34.67 49.94
CA PHE A 21 22.00 -34.13 49.02
C PHE A 21 21.61 -34.33 47.55
N SER A 22 20.96 -35.45 47.19
CA SER A 22 20.40 -35.68 45.85
C SER A 22 19.26 -34.70 45.53
N LEU A 23 18.30 -34.52 46.44
CA LEU A 23 17.22 -33.54 46.29
C LEU A 23 17.78 -32.13 46.19
N ARG A 24 18.73 -31.74 47.06
CA ARG A 24 19.36 -30.42 47.05
C ARG A 24 20.15 -30.16 45.76
N ARG A 25 20.77 -31.19 45.18
CA ARG A 25 21.49 -31.09 43.89
C ARG A 25 20.56 -30.98 42.67
N ASN A 26 19.34 -31.50 42.77
CA ASN A 26 18.32 -31.43 41.71
C ASN A 26 17.32 -30.27 41.86
N LEU A 27 17.20 -29.67 43.06
CA LEU A 27 16.29 -28.55 43.35
C LEU A 27 17.00 -27.19 43.47
N LEU A 28 18.33 -27.16 43.57
CA LEU A 28 19.08 -25.91 43.37
C LEU A 28 19.31 -25.70 41.87
N PRO A 29 18.99 -24.51 41.31
CA PRO A 29 19.39 -24.19 39.95
C PRO A 29 20.91 -24.30 39.83
N ALA A 30 21.40 -24.96 38.79
CA ALA A 30 22.82 -25.01 38.51
C ALA A 30 23.33 -23.58 38.27
N THR A 31 24.12 -23.05 39.22
CA THR A 31 24.84 -21.79 39.06
C THR A 31 25.93 -21.99 38.02
N HIS A 32 25.54 -21.86 36.76
CA HIS A 32 26.44 -21.93 35.62
C HIS A 32 27.32 -20.67 35.66
N ASN A 33 28.50 -20.77 36.28
CA ASN A 33 29.58 -19.80 36.08
C ASN A 33 30.10 -19.96 34.64
N GLY A 34 29.35 -19.39 33.71
CA GLY A 34 29.83 -19.04 32.39
C GLY A 34 29.63 -17.54 32.23
N ASN A 35 30.71 -16.82 31.91
CA ASN A 35 30.63 -15.43 31.46
C ASN A 35 29.98 -15.38 30.06
N ARG A 36 28.67 -15.61 30.03
CA ARG A 36 27.78 -14.96 29.09
C ARG A 36 26.96 -13.98 29.91
N GLU A 37 27.18 -12.71 29.67
CA GLU A 37 26.16 -11.71 29.94
C GLU A 37 24.89 -12.19 29.25
N ARG A 38 23.94 -12.69 30.04
CA ARG A 38 22.56 -12.70 29.60
C ARG A 38 22.14 -11.25 29.63
N GLU A 39 22.21 -10.61 28.46
CA GLU A 39 21.28 -9.52 28.17
C GLU A 39 19.89 -10.09 28.45
N GLY A 40 19.33 -9.73 29.61
CA GLY A 40 17.89 -9.78 29.77
C GLY A 40 17.27 -8.83 28.74
N PRO A 41 15.97 -8.95 28.42
CA PRO A 41 15.29 -7.92 27.65
C PRO A 41 15.55 -6.57 28.33
N GLN A 42 16.19 -5.65 27.62
CA GLN A 42 16.64 -4.39 28.20
C GLN A 42 15.44 -3.68 28.82
N PRO A 43 15.50 -3.33 30.12
CA PRO A 43 14.41 -2.61 30.73
C PRO A 43 14.37 -1.19 30.17
N LEU A 44 13.24 -0.83 29.57
CA LEU A 44 12.82 0.56 29.36
C LEU A 44 13.55 1.38 28.27
N ALA A 45 13.81 0.79 27.10
CA ALA A 45 14.05 1.58 25.87
C ALA A 45 12.89 2.54 25.50
N ALA A 46 11.73 2.41 26.17
CA ALA A 46 10.58 3.31 26.07
C ALA A 46 10.82 4.74 26.63
N PHE A 47 11.99 5.04 27.21
CA PHE A 47 12.36 6.37 27.71
C PHE A 47 13.61 6.96 27.06
N ASP A 48 14.23 6.27 26.09
CA ASP A 48 15.23 6.92 25.26
C ASP A 48 14.56 8.02 24.44
N LYS A 49 15.22 9.17 24.29
CA LYS A 49 14.73 10.21 23.38
C LYS A 49 14.58 9.59 21.98
N PRO A 50 13.48 9.85 21.25
CA PRO A 50 13.35 9.41 19.87
C PRO A 50 14.61 9.77 19.08
N ALA A 51 15.07 8.84 18.24
CA ALA A 51 16.13 9.17 17.30
C ALA A 51 15.65 10.35 16.44
N HIS A 52 16.54 11.30 16.10
CA HIS A 52 16.16 12.44 15.28
C HIS A 52 15.57 11.98 13.95
N HIS A 53 14.24 12.05 13.84
CA HIS A 53 13.46 11.54 12.72
C HIS A 53 13.40 12.52 11.54
N ASP A 54 14.46 13.31 11.35
CA ASP A 54 14.53 14.38 10.36
C ASP A 54 14.63 13.83 8.92
N PRO A 55 14.18 14.58 7.89
CA PRO A 55 14.41 14.24 6.48
C PRO A 55 15.90 14.09 6.17
N VAL A 56 16.23 13.16 5.26
CA VAL A 56 17.63 12.95 4.82
C VAL A 56 18.17 14.22 4.18
N ALA A 57 19.35 14.66 4.62
CA ALA A 57 19.98 15.87 4.11
C ALA A 57 20.36 15.76 2.62
N ILE A 58 20.10 16.81 1.85
CA ILE A 58 20.54 16.91 0.45
C ILE A 58 22.05 17.20 0.44
N THR A 59 22.85 16.23 0.01
CA THR A 59 24.31 16.37 -0.05
C THR A 59 24.81 16.96 -1.37
N ASN A 60 24.08 16.73 -2.46
CA ASN A 60 24.37 17.33 -3.77
C ASN A 60 23.48 18.55 -4.01
N THR A 61 24.03 19.76 -3.82
CA THR A 61 23.35 21.02 -4.16
C THR A 61 23.65 21.52 -5.58
N ARG A 62 24.46 20.79 -6.37
CA ARG A 62 24.75 21.12 -7.78
C ARG A 62 23.61 20.75 -8.72
N GLU A 63 22.65 19.98 -8.26
CA GLU A 63 21.48 19.57 -9.02
C GLU A 63 20.22 19.82 -8.20
N HIS A 64 19.09 20.08 -8.85
CA HIS A 64 17.84 20.24 -8.12
C HIS A 64 17.40 18.88 -7.53
N PRO A 65 16.91 18.80 -6.28
CA PRO A 65 16.50 17.53 -5.67
C PRO A 65 15.49 16.73 -6.50
N ILE A 66 14.61 17.41 -7.23
CA ILE A 66 13.63 16.75 -8.11
C ILE A 66 14.33 16.01 -9.27
N ASP A 67 15.34 16.59 -9.92
CA ASP A 67 15.99 15.92 -11.06
C ASP A 67 16.86 14.73 -10.63
N LEU A 68 17.43 14.78 -9.41
CA LEU A 68 18.08 13.62 -8.79
C LEU A 68 17.08 12.47 -8.61
N LEU A 69 15.91 12.76 -8.03
CA LEU A 69 14.83 11.80 -7.82
C LEU A 69 14.28 11.24 -9.14
N VAL A 70 14.17 12.07 -10.18
CA VAL A 70 13.76 11.66 -11.52
C VAL A 70 14.80 10.73 -12.15
N LYS A 71 16.08 11.10 -12.14
CA LYS A 71 17.17 10.27 -12.69
C LYS A 71 17.31 8.93 -11.96
N ASP A 72 17.10 8.90 -10.65
CA ASP A 72 17.07 7.65 -9.87
C ASP A 72 15.88 6.76 -10.25
N SER A 73 14.68 7.34 -10.36
CA SER A 73 13.48 6.60 -10.75
C SER A 73 13.55 6.08 -12.19
N GLU A 74 14.01 6.88 -13.15
CA GLU A 74 14.19 6.46 -14.54
C GLU A 74 15.19 5.30 -14.65
N ARG A 75 16.31 5.36 -13.92
CA ARG A 75 17.26 4.25 -13.85
C ARG A 75 16.63 2.98 -13.27
N TYR A 76 15.82 3.11 -12.22
CA TYR A 76 15.08 1.97 -11.66
C TYR A 76 14.10 1.37 -12.67
N VAL A 77 13.30 2.20 -13.34
CA VAL A 77 12.28 1.76 -14.31
C VAL A 77 12.93 1.10 -15.52
N GLN A 78 14.00 1.68 -16.05
CA GLN A 78 14.77 1.08 -17.14
C GLN A 78 15.34 -0.29 -16.74
N ALA A 79 16.02 -0.37 -15.58
CA ALA A 79 16.53 -1.63 -15.05
C ALA A 79 15.44 -2.66 -14.70
N MET A 80 14.21 -2.22 -14.45
CA MET A 80 13.04 -3.10 -14.33
C MET A 80 12.60 -3.63 -15.68
N VAL A 81 12.49 -2.80 -16.71
CA VAL A 81 12.08 -3.24 -18.06
C VAL A 81 13.12 -4.19 -18.69
N ASP A 82 14.40 -3.89 -18.53
CA ASP A 82 15.49 -4.67 -19.12
C ASP A 82 15.60 -6.07 -18.53
N ARG A 83 15.37 -6.24 -17.22
CA ARG A 83 15.45 -7.55 -16.54
C ARG A 83 14.28 -8.50 -16.85
N GLN A 84 13.20 -8.04 -17.48
CA GLN A 84 12.00 -8.88 -17.69
C GLN A 84 12.28 -10.07 -18.59
N SER A 85 11.95 -11.27 -18.12
CA SER A 85 12.10 -12.55 -18.81
C SER A 85 11.45 -12.56 -20.20
N LYS A 86 12.15 -13.10 -21.19
CA LYS A 86 11.66 -13.18 -22.58
C LYS A 86 11.16 -14.59 -22.93
N THR A 87 11.63 -15.60 -22.21
CA THR A 87 11.25 -17.02 -22.35
C THR A 87 10.64 -17.58 -21.07
N LEU A 88 9.84 -18.66 -21.21
CA LEU A 88 9.26 -19.37 -20.05
C LEU A 88 10.36 -19.89 -19.10
N ARG A 89 11.50 -20.33 -19.65
CA ARG A 89 12.65 -20.82 -18.86
C ARG A 89 13.27 -19.73 -17.99
N GLU A 90 13.35 -18.50 -18.49
CA GLU A 90 13.79 -17.34 -17.70
C GLU A 90 12.75 -16.98 -16.65
N ALA A 91 11.47 -16.90 -17.00
CA ALA A 91 10.39 -16.53 -16.07
C ALA A 91 10.30 -17.50 -14.88
N VAL A 92 10.42 -18.81 -15.11
CA VAL A 92 10.47 -19.83 -14.04
C VAL A 92 11.73 -19.66 -13.17
N ARG A 93 12.88 -19.31 -13.76
CA ARG A 93 14.13 -19.06 -13.01
C ARG A 93 14.01 -17.79 -12.16
N ALA A 94 13.49 -16.71 -12.72
CA ALA A 94 13.27 -15.44 -12.04
C ALA A 94 12.29 -15.61 -10.88
N TYR A 95 11.17 -16.30 -11.11
CA TYR A 95 10.20 -16.67 -10.08
C TYR A 95 10.86 -17.43 -8.92
N LYS A 96 11.63 -18.49 -9.22
CA LYS A 96 12.33 -19.29 -8.19
C LYS A 96 13.36 -18.47 -7.41
N ALA A 97 14.13 -17.62 -8.09
CA ALA A 97 15.13 -16.77 -7.46
C ALA A 97 14.50 -15.69 -6.55
N ARG A 98 13.33 -15.17 -6.94
CA ARG A 98 12.61 -14.10 -6.23
C ARG A 98 11.78 -14.60 -5.04
N TYR A 99 11.05 -15.71 -5.21
CA TYR A 99 10.08 -16.20 -4.23
C TYR A 99 10.50 -17.49 -3.51
N GLY A 100 11.63 -18.11 -3.90
CA GLY A 100 12.16 -19.31 -3.25
C GLY A 100 11.30 -20.56 -3.41
N MET A 101 10.41 -20.61 -4.41
CA MET A 101 9.47 -21.72 -4.64
C MET A 101 9.20 -21.96 -6.13
N ASP A 102 8.67 -23.14 -6.48
CA ASP A 102 8.12 -23.42 -7.81
C ASP A 102 6.90 -22.52 -8.08
N PRO A 103 6.69 -22.04 -9.34
CA PRO A 103 5.46 -21.37 -9.72
C PRO A 103 4.21 -22.26 -9.54
N PRO A 104 2.99 -21.69 -9.47
CA PRO A 104 1.76 -22.47 -9.38
C PRO A 104 1.49 -23.28 -10.67
N PRO A 105 0.60 -24.28 -10.63
CA PRO A 105 0.10 -24.94 -11.83
C PRO A 105 -0.41 -23.93 -12.88
N HIS A 106 -0.30 -24.28 -14.16
CA HIS A 106 -0.66 -23.44 -15.31
C HIS A 106 0.12 -22.11 -15.45
N PHE A 107 1.27 -21.95 -14.77
CA PHE A 107 2.16 -20.80 -14.98
C PHE A 107 2.63 -20.65 -16.43
N ASP A 108 2.78 -21.77 -17.17
CA ASP A 108 3.05 -21.75 -18.61
C ASP A 108 1.92 -21.09 -19.41
N LYS A 109 0.65 -21.33 -19.04
CA LYS A 109 -0.52 -20.71 -19.68
C LYS A 109 -0.66 -19.25 -19.34
N TRP A 110 -0.33 -18.87 -18.11
CA TRP A 110 -0.22 -17.45 -17.75
C TRP A 110 0.90 -16.75 -18.53
N PHE A 111 2.08 -17.37 -18.67
CA PHE A 111 3.16 -16.81 -19.48
C PHE A 111 2.77 -16.70 -20.96
N GLU A 112 2.12 -17.73 -21.53
CA GLU A 112 1.58 -17.71 -22.89
C GLU A 112 0.59 -16.55 -23.07
N PHE A 113 -0.35 -16.37 -22.14
CA PHE A 113 -1.30 -15.25 -22.13
C PHE A 113 -0.58 -13.89 -22.08
N ALA A 114 0.38 -13.72 -21.16
CA ALA A 114 1.12 -12.48 -21.01
C ALA A 114 1.93 -12.13 -22.28
N ARG A 115 2.61 -13.11 -22.87
CA ARG A 115 3.37 -12.93 -24.13
C ARG A 115 2.45 -12.62 -25.31
N LYS A 116 1.33 -13.35 -25.46
CA LYS A 116 0.35 -13.16 -26.54
C LYS A 116 -0.26 -11.75 -26.53
N ASN A 117 -0.54 -11.20 -25.35
CA ASN A 117 -1.10 -9.86 -25.20
C ASN A 117 -0.05 -8.74 -25.07
N ASN A 118 1.24 -9.06 -25.28
CA ASN A 118 2.35 -8.11 -25.15
C ASN A 118 2.37 -7.38 -23.79
N VAL A 119 2.18 -8.11 -22.69
CA VAL A 119 2.33 -7.56 -21.33
C VAL A 119 3.81 -7.24 -21.10
N GLN A 120 4.10 -6.03 -20.60
CA GLN A 120 5.48 -5.56 -20.46
C GLN A 120 6.20 -6.18 -19.25
N ILE A 121 5.46 -6.47 -18.17
CA ILE A 121 6.01 -6.94 -16.89
C ILE A 121 5.63 -8.41 -16.64
N ILE A 122 6.66 -9.25 -16.47
CA ILE A 122 6.59 -10.71 -16.33
C ILE A 122 7.04 -11.17 -14.94
N ASP A 123 8.02 -10.52 -14.34
CA ASP A 123 8.68 -11.03 -13.13
C ASP A 123 8.38 -10.22 -11.85
N ASP A 124 7.99 -8.95 -11.97
CA ASP A 124 7.75 -8.05 -10.84
C ASP A 124 6.25 -8.06 -10.43
N TYR A 125 5.91 -9.02 -9.56
CA TYR A 125 4.57 -9.28 -9.00
C TYR A 125 4.60 -9.40 -7.45
N ASP A 126 5.52 -8.70 -6.79
CA ASP A 126 5.82 -8.88 -5.36
C ASP A 126 4.61 -8.64 -4.43
N THR A 127 3.73 -7.71 -4.79
CA THR A 127 2.47 -7.43 -4.10
C THR A 127 1.58 -8.66 -3.97
N ILE A 128 1.55 -9.55 -4.97
CA ILE A 128 0.81 -10.83 -4.90
C ILE A 128 1.46 -11.74 -3.87
N TYR A 129 2.78 -11.93 -3.96
CA TYR A 129 3.53 -12.79 -3.04
C TYR A 129 3.40 -12.33 -1.59
N HIS A 130 3.65 -11.05 -1.32
CA HIS A 130 3.57 -10.48 0.02
C HIS A 130 2.14 -10.48 0.59
N SER A 131 1.11 -10.24 -0.23
CA SER A 131 -0.29 -10.31 0.22
C SER A 131 -0.75 -11.74 0.55
N LEU A 132 -0.24 -12.75 -0.16
CA LEU A 132 -0.63 -14.15 0.05
C LEU A 132 0.24 -14.89 1.09
N LEU A 133 1.45 -14.40 1.40
CA LEU A 133 2.37 -15.04 2.34
C LEU A 133 1.78 -15.30 3.75
N PRO A 134 1.04 -14.38 4.41
CA PRO A 134 0.42 -14.66 5.71
C PRO A 134 -0.56 -15.85 5.67
N PHE A 135 -1.27 -16.02 4.55
CA PHE A 135 -2.23 -17.10 4.38
C PHE A 135 -1.55 -18.48 4.24
N TRP A 136 -0.28 -18.52 3.80
CA TRP A 136 0.52 -19.75 3.86
C TRP A 136 0.75 -20.22 5.31
N GLY A 137 0.50 -19.40 6.34
CA GLY A 137 0.45 -19.83 7.73
C GLY A 137 -0.76 -20.74 8.05
N LEU A 138 -1.92 -20.49 7.44
CA LEU A 138 -3.18 -21.20 7.67
C LEU A 138 -3.30 -22.51 6.87
N LYS A 139 -4.20 -23.41 7.30
CA LYS A 139 -4.58 -24.59 6.51
C LYS A 139 -5.51 -24.19 5.35
N PRO A 140 -5.43 -24.80 4.16
CA PRO A 140 -6.30 -24.49 3.01
C PRO A 140 -7.80 -24.49 3.36
N LYS A 141 -8.28 -25.55 4.02
CA LYS A 141 -9.65 -25.65 4.56
C LYS A 141 -10.05 -24.48 5.47
N THR A 142 -9.14 -23.95 6.29
CA THR A 142 -9.42 -22.80 7.17
C THR A 142 -9.63 -21.52 6.36
N ILE A 143 -8.87 -21.33 5.27
CA ILE A 143 -9.02 -20.20 4.35
C ILE A 143 -10.39 -20.28 3.67
N ARG A 144 -10.73 -21.43 3.08
CA ARG A 144 -12.04 -21.68 2.45
C ARG A 144 -13.22 -21.53 3.43
N GLN A 145 -13.06 -21.98 4.67
CA GLN A 145 -14.07 -21.79 5.72
C GLN A 145 -14.30 -20.31 6.03
N ARG A 146 -13.25 -19.52 6.22
CA ARG A 146 -13.34 -18.09 6.54
C ARG A 146 -14.00 -17.28 5.41
N VAL A 147 -13.77 -17.64 4.15
CA VAL A 147 -14.50 -17.06 3.01
C VAL A 147 -15.99 -17.37 3.08
N ARG A 148 -16.36 -18.63 3.31
CA ARG A 148 -17.78 -19.03 3.38
C ARG A 148 -18.51 -18.39 4.55
N GLU A 149 -17.86 -18.26 5.71
CA GLU A 149 -18.36 -17.49 6.86
C GLU A 149 -18.57 -16.00 6.51
N ALA A 150 -17.60 -15.37 5.83
CA ALA A 150 -17.69 -13.96 5.46
C ALA A 150 -18.77 -13.69 4.40
N LEU A 151 -18.86 -14.51 3.36
CA LEU A 151 -19.85 -14.38 2.29
C LEU A 151 -21.27 -14.71 2.75
N GLY A 152 -21.43 -15.66 3.68
CA GLY A 152 -22.74 -16.15 4.09
C GLY A 152 -23.52 -15.24 5.03
N PHE A 153 -22.91 -14.19 5.57
CA PHE A 153 -23.56 -13.20 6.41
C PHE A 153 -23.77 -11.92 5.62
N ASP A 154 -24.95 -11.76 5.00
CA ASP A 154 -25.27 -10.68 4.06
C ASP A 154 -24.88 -9.25 4.55
N PRO A 155 -25.06 -8.87 5.85
CA PRO A 155 -24.63 -7.55 6.33
C PRO A 155 -23.13 -7.27 6.26
N ASN A 156 -22.28 -8.27 5.96
CA ASN A 156 -20.86 -8.03 5.68
C ASN A 156 -20.62 -7.24 4.38
N ASN A 157 -21.64 -7.11 3.51
CA ASN A 157 -21.59 -6.28 2.31
C ASN A 157 -20.40 -6.63 1.39
N LEU A 158 -20.40 -7.86 0.87
CA LEU A 158 -19.37 -8.39 -0.02
C LEU A 158 -19.97 -8.81 -1.37
N VAL A 159 -19.19 -8.76 -2.45
CA VAL A 159 -19.51 -9.48 -3.69
C VAL A 159 -18.97 -10.90 -3.60
N ALA A 160 -19.83 -11.88 -3.78
CA ALA A 160 -19.45 -13.28 -3.97
C ALA A 160 -19.31 -13.58 -5.47
N ILE A 161 -18.23 -14.26 -5.85
CA ILE A 161 -18.11 -14.96 -7.14
C ILE A 161 -17.65 -16.39 -6.86
N LEU A 162 -18.46 -17.38 -7.24
CA LEU A 162 -18.18 -18.80 -6.99
C LEU A 162 -17.79 -19.47 -8.31
N ILE A 163 -16.54 -19.90 -8.42
CA ILE A 163 -16.01 -20.59 -9.60
C ILE A 163 -16.14 -22.10 -9.39
N ARG A 164 -16.74 -22.81 -10.35
CA ARG A 164 -16.79 -24.28 -10.40
C ARG A 164 -16.54 -24.76 -11.82
N LYS A 165 -15.69 -25.77 -11.98
CA LYS A 165 -15.34 -26.40 -13.27
C LYS A 165 -14.93 -25.38 -14.34
N GLY A 166 -14.16 -24.38 -13.93
CA GLY A 166 -13.65 -23.34 -14.83
C GLY A 166 -14.69 -22.33 -15.33
N GLN A 167 -15.81 -22.15 -14.61
CA GLN A 167 -16.87 -21.18 -14.95
C GLN A 167 -17.42 -20.48 -13.69
N VAL A 168 -17.99 -19.28 -13.83
CA VAL A 168 -18.76 -18.64 -12.76
C VAL A 168 -20.08 -19.39 -12.59
N SER A 169 -20.20 -20.11 -11.47
CA SER A 169 -21.37 -20.92 -11.13
C SER A 169 -22.47 -20.15 -10.40
N HIS A 170 -22.10 -19.07 -9.70
CA HIS A 170 -23.00 -18.14 -9.02
C HIS A 170 -22.27 -16.84 -8.67
N HIS A 171 -23.01 -15.73 -8.61
CA HIS A 171 -22.53 -14.46 -8.07
C HIS A 171 -23.68 -13.73 -7.34
N GLN A 172 -23.36 -12.96 -6.30
CA GLN A 172 -24.32 -12.15 -5.55
C GLN A 172 -23.63 -11.00 -4.80
N GLY A 173 -24.40 -10.01 -4.37
CA GLY A 173 -23.92 -8.89 -3.54
C GLY A 173 -23.24 -7.76 -4.32
N GLY A 174 -23.20 -6.57 -3.71
CA GLY A 174 -22.70 -5.35 -4.35
C GLY A 174 -23.48 -4.89 -5.58
N GLN A 175 -22.96 -3.88 -6.29
CA GLN A 175 -23.64 -3.28 -7.44
C GLN A 175 -23.44 -4.12 -8.71
N GLU A 176 -24.46 -4.19 -9.56
CA GLU A 176 -24.48 -5.04 -10.77
C GLU A 176 -23.30 -4.77 -11.72
N TRP A 177 -22.89 -3.50 -11.87
CA TRP A 177 -21.74 -3.14 -12.71
C TRP A 177 -20.42 -3.70 -12.17
N GLN A 178 -20.26 -3.79 -10.85
CA GLN A 178 -19.05 -4.29 -10.20
C GLN A 178 -18.97 -5.81 -10.42
N GLN A 179 -20.08 -6.51 -10.23
CA GLN A 179 -20.20 -7.94 -10.53
C GLN A 179 -19.84 -8.22 -12.00
N LYS A 180 -20.46 -7.50 -12.95
CA LYS A 180 -20.20 -7.65 -14.39
C LYS A 180 -18.75 -7.36 -14.77
N ALA A 181 -18.14 -6.31 -14.21
CA ALA A 181 -16.75 -5.96 -14.48
C ALA A 181 -15.78 -7.02 -13.93
N THR A 182 -15.93 -7.42 -12.66
CA THR A 182 -15.06 -8.47 -12.07
C THR A 182 -15.23 -9.81 -12.76
N ILE A 183 -16.42 -10.16 -13.26
CA ILE A 183 -16.64 -11.37 -14.07
C ILE A 183 -15.96 -11.23 -15.44
N GLY A 184 -16.14 -10.11 -16.14
CA GLY A 184 -15.51 -9.87 -17.45
C GLY A 184 -13.98 -9.92 -17.42
N MET A 185 -13.37 -9.51 -16.30
CA MET A 185 -11.93 -9.66 -16.06
C MET A 185 -11.45 -11.12 -15.95
N LEU A 186 -12.34 -12.10 -15.76
CA LEU A 186 -12.01 -13.53 -15.65
C LEU A 186 -12.17 -14.30 -16.97
N ASP A 187 -13.04 -13.83 -17.87
CA ASP A 187 -13.58 -14.59 -19.00
C ASP A 187 -12.51 -15.32 -19.85
N LYS A 188 -11.37 -14.65 -20.09
CA LYS A 188 -10.31 -15.18 -20.98
C LYS A 188 -9.50 -16.32 -20.37
N PHE A 189 -9.50 -16.50 -19.05
CA PHE A 189 -8.65 -17.49 -18.35
C PHE A 189 -9.37 -18.33 -17.27
N ILE A 190 -10.63 -18.06 -16.96
CA ILE A 190 -11.38 -18.75 -15.89
C ILE A 190 -11.38 -20.29 -16.02
N HIS A 191 -11.33 -20.81 -17.25
CA HIS A 191 -11.26 -22.24 -17.55
C HIS A 191 -9.95 -22.92 -17.09
N LEU A 192 -8.93 -22.15 -16.70
CA LEU A 192 -7.65 -22.63 -16.18
C LEU A 192 -7.56 -22.58 -14.64
N LEU A 193 -8.58 -22.04 -13.97
CA LEU A 193 -8.63 -21.90 -12.51
C LEU A 193 -9.26 -23.13 -11.83
N PRO A 194 -8.86 -23.44 -10.58
CA PRO A 194 -9.53 -24.45 -9.76
C PRO A 194 -10.88 -23.94 -9.23
N ASP A 195 -11.66 -24.84 -8.64
CA ASP A 195 -12.89 -24.48 -7.90
C ASP A 195 -12.54 -23.59 -6.70
N MET A 196 -13.16 -22.40 -6.63
CA MET A 196 -12.88 -21.42 -5.58
C MET A 196 -14.10 -20.56 -5.25
N ASP A 197 -14.15 -20.08 -4.01
CA ASP A 197 -15.10 -19.05 -3.57
C ASP A 197 -14.29 -17.75 -3.38
N LEU A 198 -14.73 -16.66 -4.01
CA LEU A 198 -14.06 -15.35 -3.98
C LEU A 198 -14.96 -14.30 -3.33
N ALA A 199 -14.37 -13.48 -2.46
CA ALA A 199 -15.06 -12.45 -1.69
C ALA A 199 -14.42 -11.08 -1.92
N PHE A 200 -15.11 -10.21 -2.67
CA PHE A 200 -14.63 -8.87 -2.97
C PHE A 200 -15.31 -7.83 -2.07
N ASN A 201 -14.52 -6.90 -1.57
CA ASN A 201 -15.01 -5.74 -0.83
C ASN A 201 -15.83 -4.81 -1.74
N ILE A 202 -16.96 -4.30 -1.25
CA ILE A 202 -17.78 -3.30 -1.95
C ILE A 202 -17.50 -1.87 -1.48
N PHE A 203 -16.90 -1.72 -0.30
CA PHE A 203 -16.55 -0.41 0.25
C PHE A 203 -15.23 0.09 -0.33
N ASP A 204 -15.01 1.39 -0.24
CA ASP A 204 -13.72 2.00 -0.54
C ASP A 204 -12.69 1.57 0.52
N GLU A 205 -13.14 1.54 1.78
CA GLU A 205 -12.34 1.27 2.97
C GLU A 205 -11.95 -0.23 3.13
N PRO A 206 -10.68 -0.56 3.48
CA PRO A 206 -10.18 -1.92 3.66
C PRO A 206 -10.77 -2.62 4.90
N ARG A 207 -10.56 -3.94 5.00
CA ARG A 207 -11.40 -4.82 5.83
C ARG A 207 -10.62 -5.65 6.86
N ILE A 208 -9.32 -5.86 6.68
CA ILE A 208 -8.52 -6.83 7.43
C ILE A 208 -7.31 -6.15 8.08
N ALA A 209 -7.24 -6.11 9.42
CA ALA A 209 -6.06 -5.63 10.17
C ALA A 209 -5.68 -6.63 11.27
N VAL A 210 -4.87 -7.63 10.91
CA VAL A 210 -4.39 -8.69 11.79
C VAL A 210 -3.36 -8.12 12.78
N PRO A 211 -3.48 -8.34 14.10
CA PRO A 211 -2.50 -7.91 15.09
C PRO A 211 -1.08 -8.37 14.76
N HIS A 212 -0.09 -7.52 15.03
CA HIS A 212 1.28 -7.71 14.54
C HIS A 212 1.92 -9.04 14.95
N ASP A 213 1.73 -9.47 16.19
CA ASP A 213 2.26 -10.73 16.73
C ASP A 213 1.63 -11.95 16.02
N GLU A 214 0.34 -11.91 15.76
CA GLU A 214 -0.33 -12.93 14.95
C GLU A 214 0.12 -12.90 13.48
N LEU A 215 0.25 -11.71 12.89
CA LEU A 215 0.66 -11.50 11.51
C LEU A 215 2.10 -12.01 11.27
N SER A 216 3.03 -11.63 12.14
CA SER A 216 4.42 -12.10 12.09
C SER A 216 4.51 -13.62 12.24
N ARG A 217 3.76 -14.21 13.19
CA ARG A 217 3.65 -15.67 13.35
C ARG A 217 3.08 -16.36 12.10
N LEU A 218 2.07 -15.77 11.45
CA LEU A 218 1.48 -16.28 10.22
C LEU A 218 2.47 -16.23 9.05
N VAL A 219 3.22 -15.12 8.93
CA VAL A 219 4.29 -14.95 7.92
C VAL A 219 5.43 -15.94 8.13
N ASP A 220 5.90 -16.14 9.37
CA ASP A 220 7.01 -17.06 9.64
C ASP A 220 6.64 -18.52 9.38
N VAL A 221 5.44 -18.96 9.80
CA VAL A 221 4.91 -20.28 9.45
C VAL A 221 4.71 -20.40 7.92
N GLY A 222 4.30 -19.31 7.26
CA GLY A 222 4.17 -19.25 5.81
C GLY A 222 5.51 -19.46 5.08
N LYS A 223 6.55 -18.71 5.45
CA LYS A 223 7.92 -18.87 4.93
C LYS A 223 8.47 -20.28 5.14
N ILE A 224 8.30 -20.84 6.34
CA ILE A 224 8.72 -22.21 6.67
C ILE A 224 7.98 -23.23 5.78
N ARG A 225 6.68 -23.04 5.54
CA ARG A 225 5.88 -23.94 4.71
C ARG A 225 6.27 -23.85 3.23
N GLN A 226 6.44 -22.64 2.69
CA GLN A 226 6.95 -22.43 1.32
C GLN A 226 8.33 -23.09 1.14
N SER A 227 9.28 -22.82 2.04
CA SER A 227 10.63 -23.42 2.01
C SER A 227 10.59 -24.96 2.04
N ARG A 228 9.71 -25.57 2.84
CA ARG A 228 9.52 -27.03 2.86
C ARG A 228 8.89 -27.57 1.57
N SER A 229 7.92 -26.87 0.99
CA SER A 229 7.33 -27.23 -0.31
C SER A 229 8.41 -27.23 -1.40
N SER A 230 9.27 -26.21 -1.44
CA SER A 230 10.36 -26.11 -2.43
C SER A 230 11.46 -27.16 -2.25
N ASN A 231 11.77 -27.54 -1.01
CA ASN A 231 12.89 -28.42 -0.67
C ASN A 231 12.49 -29.90 -0.54
N SER A 232 11.27 -30.31 -0.91
CA SER A 232 10.81 -31.69 -0.70
C SER A 232 11.54 -32.73 -1.57
N GLY A 233 12.22 -32.31 -2.64
CA GLY A 233 12.90 -33.21 -3.59
C GLY A 233 11.98 -34.03 -4.49
N GLU A 234 10.67 -34.00 -4.22
CA GLU A 234 9.60 -34.62 -4.99
C GLU A 234 9.18 -33.74 -6.18
N ASP A 235 8.90 -34.38 -7.33
CA ASP A 235 8.35 -33.74 -8.53
C ASP A 235 7.01 -33.05 -8.21
N LYS A 236 6.81 -31.83 -8.71
CA LYS A 236 5.58 -31.06 -8.47
C LYS A 236 4.51 -31.36 -9.50
N ARG A 237 3.27 -31.50 -9.04
CA ARG A 237 2.12 -31.72 -9.91
C ARG A 237 1.67 -30.40 -10.54
N ASN A 238 1.85 -30.29 -11.87
CA ASN A 238 1.30 -29.22 -12.69
C ASN A 238 -0.19 -29.45 -13.05
N SER A 239 -1.03 -29.69 -12.05
CA SER A 239 -2.49 -29.75 -12.21
C SER A 239 -3.19 -29.63 -10.85
N TRP A 240 -4.32 -28.94 -10.83
CA TRP A 240 -5.16 -28.78 -9.63
C TRP A 240 -5.63 -30.11 -9.05
N SER A 241 -5.89 -30.12 -7.73
CA SER A 241 -6.59 -31.24 -7.09
C SER A 241 -8.07 -31.26 -7.48
N ALA A 242 -8.74 -32.37 -7.17
CA ALA A 242 -10.20 -32.44 -7.26
C ALA A 242 -10.87 -31.43 -6.30
N THR A 243 -12.09 -30.98 -6.63
CA THR A 243 -12.88 -30.04 -5.82
C THR A 243 -12.86 -30.41 -4.33
N PRO A 244 -12.38 -29.51 -3.44
CA PRO A 244 -12.36 -29.78 -2.01
C PRO A 244 -13.73 -30.11 -1.44
N GLN A 245 -13.80 -31.14 -0.59
CA GLN A 245 -15.06 -31.69 -0.05
C GLN A 245 -15.90 -30.70 0.77
N ASP A 246 -15.29 -29.61 1.24
CA ASP A 246 -15.98 -28.58 2.02
C ASP A 246 -16.50 -27.40 1.19
N LEU A 247 -16.20 -27.33 -0.12
CA LEU A 247 -16.85 -26.39 -1.03
C LEU A 247 -18.29 -26.79 -1.31
N SER A 248 -19.18 -25.80 -1.44
CA SER A 248 -20.57 -26.05 -1.86
C SER A 248 -20.65 -26.41 -3.35
N SER A 249 -21.82 -26.86 -3.80
CA SER A 249 -22.13 -27.08 -5.22
C SER A 249 -22.05 -25.83 -6.11
N GLY A 250 -21.74 -24.65 -5.54
CA GLY A 250 -21.61 -23.39 -6.26
C GLY A 250 -22.92 -22.73 -6.66
N ARG A 251 -24.09 -23.35 -6.41
CA ARG A 251 -25.40 -22.83 -6.86
C ARG A 251 -25.96 -21.66 -6.05
N ARG A 252 -25.36 -21.37 -4.89
CA ARG A 252 -25.69 -20.23 -4.01
C ARG A 252 -24.58 -20.08 -2.97
N VAL A 253 -24.50 -18.91 -2.35
CA VAL A 253 -23.85 -18.78 -1.04
C VAL A 253 -24.76 -19.41 0.02
N ASN A 254 -24.19 -20.11 1.00
CA ASN A 254 -24.94 -20.64 2.14
C ASN A 254 -24.97 -19.59 3.27
N GLU A 255 -26.14 -19.40 3.88
CA GLU A 255 -26.34 -18.46 4.98
C GLU A 255 -25.50 -18.83 6.22
N PHE A 256 -24.90 -17.81 6.85
CA PHE A 256 -24.26 -17.86 8.16
C PHE A 256 -24.91 -16.82 9.08
N LYS A 257 -25.05 -17.15 10.36
CA LYS A 257 -25.79 -16.33 11.35
C LYS A 257 -24.93 -15.39 12.19
N THR A 258 -23.63 -15.36 11.94
CA THR A 258 -22.61 -14.68 12.76
C THR A 258 -21.52 -14.10 11.86
N THR A 259 -20.96 -12.97 12.27
CA THR A 259 -19.82 -12.33 11.58
C THR A 259 -18.59 -12.22 12.47
N ARG A 260 -17.43 -12.04 11.83
CA ARG A 260 -16.13 -11.70 12.45
C ARG A 260 -15.80 -10.21 12.32
N PHE A 261 -16.63 -9.44 11.62
CA PHE A 261 -16.44 -8.02 11.38
C PHE A 261 -17.14 -7.16 12.45
N ASN A 262 -16.51 -6.06 12.83
CA ASN A 262 -17.05 -5.05 13.74
C ASN A 262 -17.24 -3.74 12.99
N GLU A 263 -18.39 -3.07 13.17
CA GLU A 263 -18.73 -1.81 12.51
C GLU A 263 -18.17 -0.60 13.27
N TYR A 264 -17.48 0.28 12.54
CA TYR A 264 -16.76 1.46 13.05
C TYR A 264 -17.04 2.72 12.20
N ALA A 265 -18.07 2.70 11.35
CA ALA A 265 -18.46 3.86 10.56
C ALA A 265 -18.62 5.12 11.43
N HIS A 266 -18.08 6.24 10.95
CA HIS A 266 -18.07 7.56 11.61
C HIS A 266 -17.39 7.60 13.00
N GLN A 267 -16.54 6.63 13.34
CA GLN A 267 -15.78 6.58 14.61
C GLN A 267 -14.26 6.64 14.36
N PRO A 268 -13.44 7.01 15.37
CA PRO A 268 -11.98 6.90 15.30
C PRO A 268 -11.49 5.46 15.12
N THR A 269 -10.67 5.24 14.09
CA THR A 269 -10.22 3.90 13.67
C THR A 269 -8.72 3.70 13.80
N TRP A 270 -7.96 4.73 14.20
CA TRP A 270 -6.51 4.61 14.41
C TRP A 270 -6.14 3.44 15.34
N LYS A 271 -6.74 3.38 16.53
CA LYS A 271 -6.45 2.34 17.54
C LYS A 271 -6.65 0.91 17.05
N PRO A 272 -7.77 0.51 16.42
CA PRO A 272 -7.91 -0.83 15.87
C PRO A 272 -7.08 -1.04 14.59
N SER A 273 -6.87 -0.02 13.76
CA SER A 273 -6.10 -0.15 12.49
C SER A 273 -4.59 -0.33 12.73
N ARG A 274 -4.02 0.38 13.70
CA ARG A 274 -2.56 0.35 13.98
C ARG A 274 -2.08 -0.99 14.55
N LEU A 275 -2.96 -1.92 14.92
CA LEU A 275 -2.59 -3.16 15.62
C LEU A 275 -1.66 -4.07 14.80
N SER A 276 -1.69 -3.98 13.46
CA SER A 276 -0.78 -4.70 12.56
C SER A 276 0.67 -4.18 12.54
N CYS A 277 0.90 -2.96 13.04
CA CYS A 277 2.24 -2.38 13.16
C CYS A 277 2.99 -2.97 14.37
N SER A 278 4.32 -3.15 14.22
CA SER A 278 5.19 -3.66 15.29
C SER A 278 5.09 -2.81 16.54
N ILE A 279 5.17 -3.43 17.72
CA ILE A 279 5.18 -2.72 19.01
C ILE A 279 6.31 -1.68 19.10
N ASP A 280 7.40 -1.90 18.37
CA ASP A 280 8.58 -1.01 18.29
C ASP A 280 8.45 0.09 17.21
N SER A 281 7.32 0.14 16.48
CA SER A 281 7.10 1.15 15.44
C SER A 281 6.55 2.47 16.02
N PRO A 282 6.84 3.63 15.41
CA PRO A 282 6.30 4.93 15.82
C PRO A 282 4.77 4.93 15.96
N ALA A 283 4.05 4.28 15.05
CA ALA A 283 2.60 4.15 15.12
C ALA A 283 2.10 3.41 16.37
N ARG A 284 2.94 2.64 17.07
CA ARG A 284 2.60 1.90 18.30
C ARG A 284 3.00 2.59 19.60
N ALA A 285 3.44 3.86 19.54
CA ALA A 285 3.64 4.71 20.72
C ALA A 285 2.49 4.60 21.74
N LEU A 286 2.86 4.67 23.02
CA LEU A 286 1.94 4.52 24.16
C LEU A 286 1.27 5.83 24.56
N GLU A 287 2.01 6.95 24.43
CA GLU A 287 1.56 8.29 24.75
C GLU A 287 1.54 9.15 23.48
N GLY A 288 0.57 10.07 23.37
CA GLY A 288 0.43 10.89 22.16
C GLY A 288 1.61 11.82 21.92
N ASP A 289 2.20 12.34 22.99
CA ASP A 289 3.31 13.30 22.94
C ASP A 289 4.66 12.67 22.55
N SER A 290 4.76 11.34 22.53
CA SER A 290 5.93 10.59 22.02
C SER A 290 5.70 9.97 20.63
N ALA A 291 4.53 10.21 20.02
CA ALA A 291 4.15 9.65 18.73
C ALA A 291 4.61 10.53 17.55
N GLU A 292 5.93 10.68 17.38
CA GLU A 292 6.53 11.44 16.28
C GLU A 292 6.57 10.64 14.96
N ASP A 293 6.45 11.34 13.82
CA ASP A 293 6.59 10.73 12.49
C ASP A 293 8.05 10.38 12.20
N ASN A 294 8.35 9.12 11.90
CA ASN A 294 9.64 8.71 11.38
C ASN A 294 9.73 9.01 9.87
N VAL A 295 10.12 10.24 9.51
CA VAL A 295 10.17 10.67 8.09
C VAL A 295 11.50 10.34 7.41
N THR A 296 12.57 10.09 8.16
CA THR A 296 13.90 9.73 7.64
C THR A 296 13.90 8.61 6.59
N PRO A 297 13.10 7.53 6.67
CA PRO A 297 13.09 6.45 5.68
C PRO A 297 12.51 6.83 4.31
N TYR A 298 11.90 8.01 4.17
CA TYR A 298 11.16 8.39 2.96
C TYR A 298 11.25 9.85 2.51
N ALA A 299 11.60 10.79 3.37
CA ALA A 299 11.65 12.22 3.07
C ALA A 299 13.10 12.72 2.94
N MET A 300 13.37 13.59 1.97
CA MET A 300 14.66 14.26 1.80
C MET A 300 14.54 15.78 1.70
N GLY A 301 15.52 16.47 2.29
CA GLY A 301 15.59 17.94 2.33
C GLY A 301 14.54 18.61 3.24
N PRO A 302 14.65 19.93 3.44
CA PRO A 302 13.78 20.68 4.34
C PRO A 302 12.32 20.80 3.85
N LEU A 303 12.07 20.50 2.58
CA LEU A 303 10.73 20.41 1.99
C LEU A 303 10.11 19.01 2.12
N GLY A 304 10.90 17.99 2.49
CA GLY A 304 10.41 16.62 2.67
C GLY A 304 10.03 15.91 1.36
N PHE A 305 10.78 16.12 0.27
CA PHE A 305 10.54 15.43 -1.00
C PHE A 305 10.56 13.90 -0.80
N ILE A 306 9.57 13.18 -1.33
CA ILE A 306 9.44 11.74 -1.10
C ILE A 306 10.42 10.98 -2.00
N TYR A 307 11.48 10.41 -1.42
CA TYR A 307 12.45 9.58 -2.14
C TYR A 307 12.11 8.08 -2.11
N ASN A 308 11.34 7.63 -1.11
CA ASN A 308 10.94 6.22 -0.97
C ASN A 308 9.43 6.10 -0.69
N HIS A 309 8.66 5.86 -1.75
CA HIS A 309 7.20 5.80 -1.70
C HIS A 309 6.65 4.62 -0.88
N THR A 310 7.32 3.47 -0.87
CA THR A 310 6.89 2.32 -0.08
C THR A 310 7.07 2.56 1.42
N ALA A 311 8.07 3.35 1.83
CA ALA A 311 8.22 3.77 3.23
C ALA A 311 7.31 4.96 3.61
N PHE A 312 7.05 5.90 2.68
CA PHE A 312 6.09 7.00 2.86
C PHE A 312 4.66 6.50 3.07
N THR A 313 4.21 5.56 2.24
CA THR A 313 2.88 4.93 2.37
C THR A 313 2.82 3.87 3.47
N ASP A 314 3.88 3.72 4.27
CA ASP A 314 3.84 2.86 5.45
C ASP A 314 3.30 3.61 6.67
N VAL A 315 2.04 3.34 6.99
CA VAL A 315 1.32 3.87 8.16
C VAL A 315 2.09 3.65 9.46
N CYS A 316 2.86 2.56 9.56
CA CYS A 316 3.60 2.24 10.77
C CYS A 316 4.72 3.26 11.10
N ASN A 317 5.19 4.04 10.11
CA ASN A 317 6.16 5.12 10.30
C ASN A 317 5.53 6.46 10.71
N THR A 318 4.21 6.66 10.53
CA THR A 318 3.61 8.01 10.52
C THR A 318 2.40 8.11 11.46
N PRO A 319 2.60 8.09 12.79
CA PRO A 319 1.55 8.24 13.80
C PRO A 319 0.67 9.48 13.63
N SER A 320 1.17 10.59 13.07
CA SER A 320 0.37 11.80 12.87
C SER A 320 -0.85 11.58 11.97
N PHE A 321 -0.93 10.47 11.23
CA PHE A 321 -2.11 10.06 10.47
C PHE A 321 -3.37 9.93 11.34
N GLU A 322 -3.26 9.63 12.65
CA GLU A 322 -4.39 9.64 13.61
C GLU A 322 -5.16 10.98 13.57
N PHE A 323 -4.45 12.10 13.43
CA PHE A 323 -4.99 13.46 13.49
C PHE A 323 -4.79 14.26 12.19
N SER A 324 -4.38 13.62 11.10
CA SER A 324 -4.14 14.28 9.81
C SER A 324 -4.76 13.61 8.59
N HIS A 325 -5.33 12.41 8.74
CA HIS A 325 -5.98 11.68 7.65
C HIS A 325 -7.41 11.28 8.01
N GLY A 326 -8.38 11.65 7.17
CA GLY A 326 -9.81 11.53 7.51
C GLY A 326 -10.28 10.08 7.74
N PHE A 327 -9.69 9.12 7.01
CA PHE A 327 -9.90 7.68 7.21
C PHE A 327 -9.68 7.22 8.66
N PHE A 328 -8.63 7.71 9.34
CA PHE A 328 -8.33 7.30 10.71
C PHE A 328 -9.16 8.05 11.75
N GLN A 329 -9.58 9.27 11.42
CA GLN A 329 -10.46 10.06 12.28
C GLN A 329 -11.88 9.51 12.33
N ARG A 330 -12.52 9.35 11.17
CA ARG A 330 -13.92 8.92 10.99
C ARG A 330 -14.12 8.51 9.53
N PRO A 331 -13.94 7.25 9.12
CA PRO A 331 -14.24 6.84 7.74
C PRO A 331 -15.76 6.82 7.51
N ASN A 332 -16.20 6.85 6.25
CA ASN A 332 -17.63 6.96 5.94
C ASN A 332 -18.34 5.60 6.07
N ALA A 333 -17.68 4.53 5.66
CA ALA A 333 -17.98 3.16 6.05
C ALA A 333 -16.70 2.52 6.59
N PHE A 334 -16.76 1.72 7.64
CA PHE A 334 -15.60 0.90 8.00
C PHE A 334 -16.05 -0.26 8.84
N SER A 335 -15.67 -1.46 8.43
CA SER A 335 -16.00 -2.64 9.17
C SER A 335 -14.89 -3.68 9.02
N LEU A 336 -14.40 -4.08 10.18
CA LEU A 336 -13.03 -4.53 10.35
C LEU A 336 -13.01 -5.85 11.09
N THR A 337 -12.15 -6.75 10.65
CA THR A 337 -11.78 -7.92 11.44
C THR A 337 -10.29 -7.99 11.69
N HIS A 338 -9.94 -8.57 12.83
CA HIS A 338 -8.58 -8.92 13.23
C HIS A 338 -8.21 -10.35 12.80
N ASP A 339 -9.19 -11.14 12.34
CA ASP A 339 -8.94 -12.44 11.72
C ASP A 339 -8.41 -12.29 10.29
N LEU A 340 -7.34 -13.01 9.94
CA LEU A 340 -6.90 -13.12 8.54
C LEU A 340 -7.96 -13.84 7.68
N ILE A 341 -8.71 -13.09 6.87
CA ILE A 341 -9.72 -13.58 5.89
C ILE A 341 -9.31 -13.04 4.50
N PRO A 342 -9.34 -13.85 3.42
CA PRO A 342 -8.96 -13.37 2.09
C PRO A 342 -10.12 -12.57 1.47
N ILE A 343 -10.18 -11.29 1.80
CA ILE A 343 -11.06 -10.32 1.16
C ILE A 343 -10.26 -9.57 0.09
N PHE A 344 -10.80 -9.51 -1.12
CA PHE A 344 -10.17 -8.85 -2.27
C PHE A 344 -10.63 -7.38 -2.33
N SER A 345 -9.71 -6.44 -2.18
CA SER A 345 -9.98 -4.99 -2.13
C SER A 345 -9.23 -4.23 -3.23
N GLN A 346 -9.83 -3.14 -3.71
CA GLN A 346 -9.31 -2.38 -4.85
C GLN A 346 -8.09 -1.52 -4.47
N SER A 347 -8.01 -1.11 -3.20
CA SER A 347 -6.85 -0.45 -2.59
C SER A 347 -6.79 -0.75 -1.09
N LYS A 348 -5.65 -0.47 -0.44
CA LYS A 348 -5.48 -0.56 1.02
C LYS A 348 -4.30 0.28 1.50
N MET A 349 -4.23 0.60 2.80
CA MET A 349 -3.00 1.12 3.42
C MET A 349 -2.07 -0.03 3.86
N SER A 350 -0.79 0.26 4.15
CA SER A 350 0.24 -0.77 4.45
C SER A 350 -0.11 -1.74 5.57
N ASN A 351 -0.82 -1.25 6.58
CA ASN A 351 -1.20 -1.97 7.79
C ASN A 351 -2.39 -2.95 7.58
N PHE A 352 -2.97 -3.04 6.38
CA PHE A 352 -4.10 -3.93 6.08
C PHE A 352 -3.69 -5.16 5.25
N GLN A 353 -4.34 -6.30 5.51
CA GLN A 353 -4.04 -7.61 4.88
C GLN A 353 -5.10 -8.07 3.88
N ASP A 354 -5.98 -7.16 3.45
CA ASP A 354 -6.77 -7.33 2.23
C ASP A 354 -5.87 -7.71 1.04
N ILE A 355 -6.38 -8.56 0.15
CA ILE A 355 -5.68 -8.96 -1.07
C ILE A 355 -5.98 -7.90 -2.14
N LEU A 356 -4.96 -7.20 -2.63
CA LEU A 356 -5.15 -6.24 -3.72
C LEU A 356 -5.50 -6.97 -5.02
N TYR A 357 -6.41 -6.41 -5.80
CA TYR A 357 -6.72 -6.86 -7.15
C TYR A 357 -6.95 -5.67 -8.10
N PRO A 358 -6.82 -5.84 -9.43
CA PRO A 358 -7.03 -4.76 -10.38
C PRO A 358 -8.45 -4.21 -10.26
N SER A 359 -8.57 -2.89 -10.10
CA SER A 359 -9.86 -2.28 -9.78
C SER A 359 -10.87 -2.40 -10.93
N PRO A 360 -12.07 -2.98 -10.70
CA PRO A 360 -13.15 -3.01 -11.67
C PRO A 360 -13.66 -1.61 -12.05
N TRP A 361 -13.38 -0.59 -11.23
CA TRP A 361 -13.68 0.82 -11.54
C TRP A 361 -12.91 1.30 -12.78
N TYR A 362 -11.63 0.95 -12.88
CA TYR A 362 -10.84 1.31 -14.06
C TYR A 362 -11.13 0.41 -15.25
N TRP A 363 -11.33 -0.91 -15.06
CA TRP A 363 -11.63 -1.84 -16.16
C TRP A 363 -13.01 -1.59 -16.80
N ALA A 364 -13.97 -1.09 -16.01
CA ALA A 364 -15.27 -0.66 -16.52
C ALA A 364 -15.30 0.81 -16.97
N ASP A 365 -14.14 1.44 -17.21
CA ASP A 365 -13.95 2.83 -17.67
C ASP A 365 -14.85 3.85 -16.93
N LYS A 366 -14.98 3.73 -15.60
CA LYS A 366 -15.87 4.61 -14.82
C LYS A 366 -15.46 6.09 -14.83
N VAL A 367 -14.20 6.37 -15.15
CA VAL A 367 -13.69 7.72 -15.43
C VAL A 367 -13.00 7.70 -16.80
N ILE A 368 -13.74 8.16 -17.81
CA ILE A 368 -13.30 8.14 -19.21
C ILE A 368 -12.37 9.31 -19.50
N TYR A 369 -11.17 9.02 -20.04
CA TYR A 369 -10.33 10.00 -20.72
C TYR A 369 -10.78 10.14 -22.18
N LYS A 370 -10.89 11.38 -22.67
CA LYS A 370 -11.30 11.70 -24.05
C LYS A 370 -10.18 12.43 -24.78
N PRO A 371 -9.33 11.72 -25.58
CA PRO A 371 -8.19 12.32 -26.26
C PRO A 371 -8.56 13.50 -27.17
N GLU A 372 -9.76 13.49 -27.75
CA GLU A 372 -10.29 14.55 -28.62
C GLU A 372 -10.60 15.87 -27.88
N LYS A 373 -10.67 15.83 -26.54
CA LYS A 373 -10.79 17.02 -25.68
C LYS A 373 -9.45 17.47 -25.08
N ASP A 374 -8.36 16.74 -25.32
CA ASP A 374 -7.04 17.04 -24.74
C ASP A 374 -6.12 17.80 -25.72
N MET A 375 -5.60 18.94 -25.27
CA MET A 375 -4.74 19.86 -26.02
C MET A 375 -3.25 19.51 -25.93
N SER A 376 -2.41 20.12 -26.77
CA SER A 376 -0.96 19.87 -26.68
C SER A 376 -0.40 20.42 -25.36
N TRP A 377 0.72 19.86 -24.88
CA TRP A 377 1.38 20.35 -23.66
C TRP A 377 1.67 21.85 -23.70
N LYS A 378 1.97 22.39 -24.88
CA LYS A 378 2.31 23.81 -25.08
C LYS A 378 1.11 24.74 -24.90
N ASP A 379 -0.10 24.25 -25.14
CA ASP A 379 -1.34 25.03 -25.04
C ASP A 379 -1.95 25.01 -23.62
N LYS A 380 -1.46 24.13 -22.74
CA LYS A 380 -1.97 23.97 -21.37
C LYS A 380 -1.53 25.11 -20.45
N ALA A 381 -2.45 25.54 -19.59
CA ALA A 381 -2.16 26.45 -18.49
C ALA A 381 -1.12 25.85 -17.53
N ALA A 382 -0.11 26.64 -17.18
CA ALA A 382 1.01 26.23 -16.34
C ALA A 382 0.66 26.29 -14.84
N GLN A 383 -0.39 25.58 -14.45
CA GLN A 383 -0.98 25.61 -13.10
C GLN A 383 -1.22 24.20 -12.57
N LEU A 384 -1.18 24.05 -11.25
CA LEU A 384 -1.67 22.87 -10.53
C LEU A 384 -3.18 22.96 -10.37
N TRP A 385 -3.88 21.96 -10.89
CA TRP A 385 -5.34 21.95 -10.93
C TRP A 385 -5.96 20.79 -10.15
N TRP A 386 -6.96 21.11 -9.34
CA TRP A 386 -7.90 20.14 -8.79
C TRP A 386 -9.23 20.77 -8.43
N VAL A 387 -10.31 20.15 -8.89
CA VAL A 387 -11.65 20.41 -8.38
C VAL A 387 -12.28 19.11 -7.93
N GLY A 388 -12.77 19.06 -6.70
CA GLY A 388 -13.36 17.85 -6.12
C GLY A 388 -14.23 18.09 -4.88
N SER A 389 -14.58 17.01 -4.19
CA SER A 389 -15.43 17.02 -3.00
C SER A 389 -14.62 16.86 -1.70
N THR A 390 -15.22 17.22 -0.57
CA THR A 390 -14.69 17.03 0.80
C THR A 390 -14.68 15.56 1.27
N THR A 391 -14.70 14.58 0.35
CA THR A 391 -14.70 13.16 0.72
C THR A 391 -13.37 12.69 1.29
N GLY A 392 -13.40 11.68 2.16
CA GLY A 392 -12.22 11.07 2.75
C GLY A 392 -12.20 11.06 4.28
N GLY A 393 -13.27 11.54 4.88
CA GLY A 393 -13.60 11.34 6.29
C GLY A 393 -14.94 12.01 6.59
N PHE A 394 -15.72 11.43 7.49
CA PHE A 394 -16.95 12.02 8.00
C PHE A 394 -16.65 13.09 9.06
N SER A 395 -17.01 14.35 8.81
CA SER A 395 -16.78 15.42 9.79
C SER A 395 -17.90 15.55 10.81
N ARG A 396 -17.50 15.69 12.08
CA ARG A 396 -18.35 16.04 13.23
C ARG A 396 -17.55 16.92 14.19
N ASN A 397 -18.18 17.92 14.79
CA ASN A 397 -17.62 18.82 15.81
C ASN A 397 -16.30 19.48 15.36
N GLY A 398 -16.26 20.05 14.16
CA GLY A 398 -15.11 20.75 13.58
C GLY A 398 -14.00 19.85 13.05
N GLY A 399 -14.22 18.54 12.98
CA GLY A 399 -13.22 17.52 12.63
C GLY A 399 -12.52 17.75 11.28
N TRP A 400 -13.23 18.31 10.29
CA TRP A 400 -12.77 18.59 8.94
C TRP A 400 -11.44 19.35 8.86
N ARG A 401 -11.11 20.18 9.86
CA ARG A 401 -9.83 20.91 9.94
C ARG A 401 -8.60 19.99 9.97
N HIS A 402 -8.80 18.73 10.30
CA HIS A 402 -7.78 17.70 10.43
C HIS A 402 -7.76 16.71 9.25
N GLN A 403 -8.72 16.79 8.33
CA GLN A 403 -8.83 15.88 7.20
C GLN A 403 -7.88 16.28 6.07
N HIS A 404 -7.23 15.28 5.43
CA HIS A 404 -6.12 15.48 4.51
C HIS A 404 -6.45 16.38 3.31
N ARG A 405 -7.64 16.26 2.71
CA ARG A 405 -8.06 17.14 1.60
C ARG A 405 -8.19 18.60 2.06
N GLN A 406 -8.87 18.83 3.17
CA GLN A 406 -9.10 20.16 3.73
C GLN A 406 -7.77 20.82 4.13
N LYS A 407 -6.86 20.07 4.78
CA LYS A 407 -5.51 20.53 5.10
C LYS A 407 -4.73 20.92 3.84
N LEU A 408 -4.72 20.09 2.80
CA LEU A 408 -4.00 20.40 1.55
C LEU A 408 -4.61 21.62 0.84
N VAL A 409 -5.93 21.67 0.66
CA VAL A 409 -6.62 22.81 0.02
C VAL A 409 -6.36 24.10 0.80
N GLN A 410 -6.39 24.06 2.14
CA GLN A 410 -6.04 25.21 2.98
C GLN A 410 -4.57 25.63 2.81
N LYS A 411 -3.62 24.69 2.79
CA LYS A 411 -2.17 24.93 2.67
C LYS A 411 -1.73 25.43 1.28
N ILE A 412 -2.48 25.07 0.23
CA ILE A 412 -2.23 25.58 -1.13
C ILE A 412 -2.77 27.01 -1.29
N ASN A 413 -3.91 27.32 -0.65
CA ASN A 413 -4.58 28.63 -0.76
C ASN A 413 -4.24 29.59 0.40
N SER A 414 -3.27 29.29 1.25
CA SER A 414 -2.89 30.13 2.39
C SER A 414 -2.08 31.37 1.96
N LEU A 415 -2.22 32.45 2.73
CA LEU A 415 -1.49 33.71 2.55
C LEU A 415 -0.21 33.77 3.40
N ASP A 416 0.29 32.61 3.86
CA ASP A 416 1.53 32.48 4.60
C ASP A 416 2.75 32.41 3.67
N THR A 417 3.92 32.15 4.25
CA THR A 417 5.14 31.89 3.48
C THR A 417 5.27 30.41 3.12
N ALA A 418 6.10 30.16 2.12
CA ALA A 418 6.54 28.83 1.71
C ALA A 418 8.06 28.79 1.64
N GLN A 419 8.62 27.60 1.81
CA GLN A 419 9.99 27.33 1.39
C GLN A 419 10.00 26.96 -0.10
N VAL A 420 11.04 27.40 -0.79
CA VAL A 420 11.34 27.09 -2.19
C VAL A 420 12.85 26.82 -2.32
N MET A 421 13.27 26.12 -3.36
CA MET A 421 14.68 25.87 -3.66
C MET A 421 15.11 26.82 -4.76
N LEU A 422 16.05 27.72 -4.48
CA LEU A 422 16.58 28.66 -5.46
C LEU A 422 18.08 28.45 -5.64
N ASN A 423 18.55 28.62 -6.87
CA ASN A 423 19.98 28.70 -7.14
C ASN A 423 20.56 29.96 -6.48
N ARG A 424 21.63 29.81 -5.70
CA ARG A 424 22.27 30.92 -4.97
C ARG A 424 22.62 32.11 -5.87
N ALA A 425 23.07 31.86 -7.11
CA ALA A 425 23.34 32.92 -8.08
C ALA A 425 22.11 33.83 -8.32
N SER A 426 20.92 33.25 -8.44
CA SER A 426 19.65 33.98 -8.62
C SER A 426 19.27 34.79 -7.37
N ILE A 427 19.55 34.27 -6.17
CA ILE A 427 19.37 35.01 -4.90
C ILE A 427 20.30 36.22 -4.84
N ASP A 428 21.57 36.03 -5.21
CA ASP A 428 22.60 37.07 -5.13
C ASP A 428 22.37 38.17 -6.18
N GLN A 429 21.92 37.83 -7.39
CA GLN A 429 21.43 38.80 -8.40
C GLN A 429 20.22 39.62 -7.89
N ALA A 430 19.22 38.95 -7.29
CA ALA A 430 18.01 39.63 -6.80
C ALA A 430 18.33 40.63 -5.68
N ARG A 431 19.35 40.34 -4.86
CA ARG A 431 19.87 41.25 -3.83
C ARG A 431 20.75 42.37 -4.40
N ASN A 432 21.61 42.05 -5.37
CA ASN A 432 22.56 42.98 -5.97
C ASN A 432 22.24 43.24 -7.44
N LYS A 433 21.41 44.25 -7.73
CA LYS A 433 21.05 44.70 -9.10
C LYS A 433 22.23 45.20 -9.97
N ALA A 434 23.47 45.01 -9.52
CA ALA A 434 24.71 45.40 -10.19
C ALA A 434 25.60 44.20 -10.59
N SER A 435 25.25 42.95 -10.23
CA SER A 435 25.98 41.77 -10.69
C SER A 435 25.48 41.30 -12.06
N ASN A 436 26.33 41.44 -13.08
CA ASN A 436 26.09 40.93 -14.44
C ASN A 436 26.46 39.43 -14.59
N GLU A 437 26.65 38.69 -13.49
CA GLU A 437 26.92 37.26 -13.52
C GLU A 437 25.62 36.51 -13.86
N ILE A 438 25.41 36.26 -15.16
CA ILE A 438 24.35 35.37 -15.66
C ILE A 438 24.53 33.99 -15.00
N GLY A 439 23.42 33.38 -14.57
CA GLY A 439 23.34 32.20 -13.69
C GLY A 439 24.53 31.25 -13.82
N GLY A 440 25.42 31.28 -12.82
CA GLY A 440 26.75 30.71 -12.94
C GLY A 440 26.78 29.22 -13.28
N GLU A 441 27.80 28.82 -14.03
CA GLU A 441 28.10 27.46 -14.53
C GLU A 441 28.24 26.38 -13.43
N ASN A 442 28.04 26.76 -12.17
CA ASN A 442 28.18 25.96 -10.97
C ASN A 442 26.97 26.21 -10.06
N PRO A 443 25.76 25.71 -10.42
CA PRO A 443 24.54 25.85 -9.62
C PRO A 443 24.74 25.45 -8.15
N ASN A 444 23.99 26.10 -7.26
CA ASN A 444 23.98 25.78 -5.83
C ASN A 444 22.57 26.01 -5.26
N TRP A 445 21.74 24.97 -5.29
CA TRP A 445 20.35 24.99 -4.83
C TRP A 445 20.28 25.06 -3.31
N VAL A 446 19.60 26.08 -2.80
CA VAL A 446 19.43 26.31 -1.36
C VAL A 446 18.00 26.72 -1.01
N PRO A 447 17.50 26.41 0.20
CA PRO A 447 16.20 26.85 0.66
C PRO A 447 16.09 28.38 0.73
N ASN A 448 14.92 28.90 0.38
CA ASN A 448 14.58 30.30 0.46
C ASN A 448 13.10 30.46 0.87
N SER A 449 12.77 31.54 1.59
CA SER A 449 11.39 31.84 2.00
C SER A 449 10.75 32.83 1.04
N VAL A 450 9.57 32.49 0.54
CA VAL A 450 8.75 33.35 -0.34
C VAL A 450 7.33 33.49 0.18
N ASP A 451 6.62 34.55 -0.19
CA ASP A 451 5.19 34.69 0.09
C ASP A 451 4.37 33.85 -0.91
N ARG A 452 3.44 33.00 -0.45
CA ARG A 452 2.62 32.16 -1.37
C ARG A 452 1.79 32.99 -2.34
N LYS A 453 1.36 34.18 -1.92
CA LYS A 453 0.56 35.11 -2.72
C LYS A 453 1.22 35.49 -4.05
N ASP A 454 2.56 35.47 -4.12
CA ASP A 454 3.36 35.87 -5.28
C ASP A 454 3.40 34.77 -6.36
N TYR A 455 2.81 33.61 -6.07
CA TYR A 455 2.68 32.44 -6.95
C TYR A 455 1.23 31.90 -6.97
N ALA A 456 0.25 32.68 -6.52
CA ALA A 456 -1.14 32.25 -6.42
C ALA A 456 -1.74 31.87 -7.78
N GLU A 457 -1.24 32.47 -8.86
CA GLU A 457 -1.61 32.15 -10.24
C GLU A 457 -1.11 30.77 -10.70
N LEU A 458 -0.22 30.10 -9.97
CA LEU A 458 0.20 28.73 -10.25
C LEU A 458 -0.77 27.67 -9.68
N MET A 459 -1.80 28.06 -8.92
CA MET A 459 -2.67 27.15 -8.14
C MET A 459 -4.16 27.37 -8.42
N ASP A 460 -4.86 26.36 -8.94
CA ASP A 460 -6.31 26.32 -9.16
C ASP A 460 -6.89 25.06 -8.47
N VAL A 461 -6.87 25.07 -7.13
CA VAL A 461 -7.17 23.91 -6.26
C VAL A 461 -8.30 24.25 -5.29
N HIS A 462 -9.51 23.76 -5.57
CA HIS A 462 -10.74 24.18 -4.89
C HIS A 462 -11.75 23.03 -4.67
N PHE A 463 -12.60 23.16 -3.65
CA PHE A 463 -13.76 22.27 -3.50
C PHE A 463 -14.92 22.73 -4.40
N SER A 464 -15.64 21.79 -5.00
CA SER A 464 -16.92 22.03 -5.69
C SER A 464 -18.13 21.42 -4.98
N HIS A 465 -17.91 20.58 -3.97
CA HIS A 465 -18.97 19.98 -3.19
C HIS A 465 -18.52 19.71 -1.75
N VAL A 466 -19.37 20.06 -0.79
CA VAL A 466 -19.18 19.79 0.64
C VAL A 466 -20.25 18.79 1.09
N GLY A 467 -19.78 17.64 1.57
CA GLY A 467 -20.58 16.51 2.07
C GLY A 467 -19.73 15.60 2.98
N GLN A 468 -20.29 14.46 3.40
CA GLN A 468 -19.72 13.62 4.48
C GLN A 468 -19.46 14.41 5.76
N CYS A 469 -20.47 15.13 6.24
CA CYS A 469 -20.37 15.93 7.46
C CYS A 469 -21.74 16.05 8.15
N ASP A 470 -21.74 16.28 9.46
CA ASP A 470 -22.92 16.82 10.14
C ASP A 470 -23.26 18.23 9.59
N PRO A 471 -24.53 18.68 9.66
CA PRO A 471 -24.97 19.93 9.03
C PRO A 471 -24.13 21.16 9.36
N ASP A 472 -23.75 21.34 10.64
CA ASP A 472 -22.98 22.50 11.10
C ASP A 472 -21.54 22.49 10.55
N ASP A 473 -20.91 21.31 10.47
CA ASP A 473 -19.59 21.13 9.87
C ASP A 473 -19.63 21.31 8.34
N CYS A 474 -20.74 20.94 7.70
CA CYS A 474 -20.95 21.23 6.28
C CYS A 474 -21.17 22.73 6.03
N ALA A 475 -21.86 23.45 6.94
CA ALA A 475 -22.04 24.90 6.84
C ALA A 475 -20.70 25.63 7.04
N ALA A 476 -19.97 25.31 8.12
CA ALA A 476 -18.67 25.91 8.42
C ALA A 476 -17.63 25.70 7.31
N GLN A 477 -17.62 24.55 6.63
CA GLN A 477 -16.74 24.32 5.48
C GLN A 477 -17.12 25.17 4.26
N LYS A 478 -18.41 25.41 4.01
CA LYS A 478 -18.87 26.28 2.91
C LYS A 478 -18.59 27.76 3.16
N GLU A 479 -18.51 28.17 4.42
CA GLU A 479 -18.10 29.52 4.82
C GLU A 479 -16.56 29.68 4.76
N PHE A 480 -15.81 28.68 5.20
CA PHE A 480 -14.35 28.73 5.28
C PHE A 480 -13.64 28.55 3.93
N PHE A 481 -14.13 27.65 3.08
CA PHE A 481 -13.51 27.37 1.77
C PHE A 481 -14.22 28.10 0.63
N ARG A 482 -13.45 28.59 -0.35
CA ARG A 482 -13.97 28.99 -1.65
C ARG A 482 -14.54 27.77 -2.37
N ILE A 483 -15.87 27.62 -2.35
CA ILE A 483 -16.57 26.59 -3.13
C ILE A 483 -16.78 27.12 -4.56
N VAL A 484 -16.33 26.35 -5.55
CA VAL A 484 -16.51 26.65 -6.98
C VAL A 484 -17.62 25.79 -7.58
N ASP A 485 -18.14 26.18 -8.74
CA ASP A 485 -19.12 25.37 -9.46
C ASP A 485 -18.58 23.99 -9.83
N ASN A 486 -19.48 23.01 -9.98
CA ASN A 486 -19.10 21.72 -10.53
C ASN A 486 -18.62 21.86 -11.98
N VAL A 487 -17.52 21.17 -12.31
CA VAL A 487 -16.86 21.26 -13.61
C VAL A 487 -16.92 19.93 -14.34
N GLU A 488 -17.16 19.97 -15.67
CA GLU A 488 -17.01 18.77 -16.50
C GLU A 488 -15.58 18.22 -16.31
N PHE A 489 -15.45 16.93 -15.98
CA PHE A 489 -14.16 16.29 -15.72
C PHE A 489 -13.13 16.53 -16.85
N GLN A 490 -13.59 16.59 -18.10
CA GLN A 490 -12.75 16.83 -19.28
C GLN A 490 -12.12 18.25 -19.32
N ARG A 491 -12.54 19.17 -18.44
CA ARG A 491 -11.89 20.48 -18.24
C ARG A 491 -10.49 20.34 -17.63
N ALA A 492 -10.19 19.22 -16.94
CA ALA A 492 -8.88 18.92 -16.39
C ALA A 492 -7.76 19.06 -17.44
N TRP A 493 -8.01 18.67 -18.69
CA TRP A 493 -7.01 18.64 -19.76
C TRP A 493 -6.45 20.01 -20.16
N LYS A 494 -7.04 21.11 -19.67
CA LYS A 494 -6.54 22.47 -19.89
C LYS A 494 -5.27 22.81 -19.09
N TYR A 495 -4.91 22.00 -18.09
CA TYR A 495 -3.87 22.32 -17.11
C TYR A 495 -2.69 21.35 -17.20
N LYS A 496 -1.46 21.84 -16.99
CA LYS A 496 -0.24 21.04 -17.07
C LYS A 496 -0.10 20.03 -15.94
N PHE A 497 -0.52 20.38 -14.73
CA PHE A 497 -0.33 19.55 -13.54
C PHE A 497 -1.69 19.19 -12.93
N LEU A 498 -1.97 17.89 -12.77
CA LEU A 498 -3.26 17.40 -12.29
C LEU A 498 -3.11 16.73 -10.93
N LEU A 499 -3.69 17.33 -9.90
CA LEU A 499 -3.58 16.84 -8.54
C LEU A 499 -4.57 15.69 -8.28
N ASP A 500 -4.04 14.56 -7.83
CA ASP A 500 -4.76 13.37 -7.42
C ASP A 500 -4.64 13.19 -5.90
N ILE A 501 -5.78 13.07 -5.22
CA ILE A 501 -5.83 13.01 -3.75
C ILE A 501 -6.79 11.90 -3.34
N ASP A 502 -6.38 11.07 -2.39
CA ASP A 502 -7.23 10.06 -1.77
C ASP A 502 -8.59 10.65 -1.32
N GLY A 503 -9.65 9.88 -1.55
CA GLY A 503 -10.99 10.10 -1.00
C GLY A 503 -11.16 9.25 0.25
N ASN A 504 -12.26 8.48 0.31
CA ASN A 504 -12.42 7.44 1.34
C ASN A 504 -11.31 6.37 1.24
N ALA A 505 -10.87 6.11 0.00
CA ALA A 505 -9.68 5.36 -0.36
C ALA A 505 -9.04 5.96 -1.64
N PHE A 506 -8.40 5.14 -2.48
CA PHE A 506 -7.78 5.58 -3.74
C PHE A 506 -8.71 6.46 -4.63
N SER A 507 -8.11 7.37 -5.40
CA SER A 507 -8.85 8.19 -6.36
C SER A 507 -8.93 7.53 -7.73
N GLY A 508 -10.11 7.03 -8.08
CA GLY A 508 -10.43 6.43 -9.38
C GLY A 508 -10.33 7.36 -10.61
N ARG A 509 -9.73 8.56 -10.48
CA ARG A 509 -9.41 9.48 -11.58
C ARG A 509 -7.98 9.31 -12.10
N PHE A 510 -7.10 8.68 -11.32
CA PHE A 510 -5.65 8.63 -11.56
C PHE A 510 -5.28 8.11 -12.96
N TYR A 511 -5.99 7.10 -13.46
CA TYR A 511 -5.72 6.49 -14.77
C TYR A 511 -6.08 7.42 -15.92
N ALA A 512 -7.14 8.21 -15.79
CA ALA A 512 -7.47 9.22 -16.79
C ALA A 512 -6.45 10.36 -16.80
N PHE A 513 -5.87 10.71 -15.65
CA PHE A 513 -4.76 11.67 -15.57
C PHE A 513 -3.49 11.11 -16.22
N LEU A 514 -3.10 9.87 -15.91
CA LEU A 514 -1.96 9.20 -16.55
C LEU A 514 -2.13 9.09 -18.07
N LYS A 515 -3.33 8.77 -18.58
CA LYS A 515 -3.59 8.68 -20.03
C LYS A 515 -3.63 10.05 -20.74
N SER A 516 -3.70 11.15 -20.00
CA SER A 516 -3.71 12.51 -20.56
C SER A 516 -2.32 13.02 -20.93
N LYS A 517 -2.25 14.15 -21.63
CA LYS A 517 -1.03 14.90 -21.94
C LYS A 517 -0.57 15.81 -20.78
N SER A 518 -1.07 15.59 -19.56
CA SER A 518 -0.74 16.37 -18.36
C SER A 518 0.05 15.51 -17.35
N LEU A 519 0.83 16.15 -16.49
CA LEU A 519 1.62 15.47 -15.46
C LEU A 519 0.79 15.26 -14.18
N PRO A 520 0.54 14.03 -13.72
CA PRO A 520 -0.18 13.79 -12.48
C PRO A 520 0.70 14.06 -11.25
N PHE A 521 0.13 14.71 -10.24
CA PHE A 521 0.70 14.94 -8.92
C PHE A 521 -0.15 14.15 -7.91
N LYS A 522 0.39 13.14 -7.23
CA LYS A 522 -0.41 12.21 -6.41
C LYS A 522 -0.07 12.34 -4.92
N MET A 523 -1.03 12.81 -4.12
CA MET A 523 -1.02 12.74 -2.66
C MET A 523 -1.86 11.54 -2.22
N SER A 524 -1.21 10.39 -2.02
CA SER A 524 -1.87 9.10 -1.78
C SER A 524 -1.10 8.26 -0.77
N VAL A 525 -1.81 7.74 0.24
CA VAL A 525 -1.29 6.72 1.18
C VAL A 525 -1.92 5.36 0.94
N PHE A 526 -3.05 5.30 0.23
CA PHE A 526 -3.58 4.05 -0.29
C PHE A 526 -2.68 3.50 -1.41
N ARG A 527 -2.44 2.19 -1.35
CA ARG A 527 -1.72 1.39 -2.34
C ARG A 527 -2.71 0.69 -3.25
N GLU A 528 -2.39 0.69 -4.54
CA GLU A 528 -3.14 0.06 -5.63
C GLU A 528 -2.29 -1.11 -6.19
N TRP A 529 -2.92 -2.04 -6.92
CA TRP A 529 -2.31 -3.31 -7.41
C TRP A 529 -1.03 -3.19 -8.26
N HIS A 530 -0.70 -1.99 -8.74
CA HIS A 530 0.35 -1.70 -9.71
C HIS A 530 1.53 -0.91 -9.10
N GLU A 531 1.78 -1.03 -7.79
CA GLU A 531 2.87 -0.34 -7.10
C GLU A 531 4.25 -0.66 -7.72
N GLU A 532 4.45 -1.89 -8.22
CA GLU A 532 5.65 -2.28 -8.97
C GLU A 532 5.76 -1.57 -10.32
N TRP A 533 4.65 -1.30 -11.00
CA TRP A 533 4.63 -0.93 -12.42
C TRP A 533 4.59 0.59 -12.63
N ILE A 534 3.85 1.33 -11.81
CA ILE A 534 3.71 2.78 -11.93
C ILE A 534 4.54 3.45 -10.84
N LYS A 535 5.75 3.91 -11.20
CA LYS A 535 6.70 4.54 -10.28
C LYS A 535 6.60 6.08 -10.19
N PRO A 536 6.71 6.65 -8.98
CA PRO A 536 6.85 8.10 -8.76
C PRO A 536 8.15 8.62 -9.38
N TRP A 537 8.21 9.90 -9.71
CA TRP A 537 9.33 10.56 -10.39
C TRP A 537 9.72 10.00 -11.78
N THR A 538 8.93 9.06 -12.32
CA THR A 538 8.97 8.70 -13.76
C THR A 538 7.59 8.89 -14.41
N HIS A 539 6.51 8.48 -13.74
CA HIS A 539 5.15 8.50 -14.33
C HIS A 539 4.19 9.49 -13.65
N PHE A 540 4.50 9.91 -12.43
CA PHE A 540 3.75 10.90 -11.65
C PHE A 540 4.66 11.52 -10.58
N VAL A 541 4.27 12.65 -10.03
CA VAL A 541 4.98 13.35 -8.95
C VAL A 541 4.34 12.99 -7.60
N PRO A 542 5.03 12.36 -6.64
CA PRO A 542 4.47 12.08 -5.33
C PRO A 542 4.43 13.35 -4.47
N LEU A 543 3.38 13.51 -3.66
CA LEU A 543 3.22 14.61 -2.71
C LEU A 543 2.99 14.08 -1.28
N SER A 544 3.52 14.79 -0.30
CA SER A 544 3.38 14.49 1.13
C SER A 544 2.03 14.98 1.67
N LEU A 545 1.55 14.38 2.76
CA LEU A 545 0.36 14.89 3.47
C LEU A 545 0.59 16.26 4.14
N LYS A 546 1.84 16.71 4.27
CA LYS A 546 2.19 18.03 4.82
C LYS A 546 2.14 19.11 3.73
N GLY A 547 2.46 18.75 2.48
CA GLY A 547 2.34 19.60 1.31
C GLY A 547 3.27 20.81 1.29
N GLU A 548 4.40 20.74 2.00
CA GLU A 548 5.39 21.83 2.00
C GLU A 548 6.10 21.92 0.64
N GLU A 549 6.36 20.77 0.00
CA GLU A 549 6.99 20.65 -1.30
C GLU A 549 6.11 21.06 -2.49
N VAL A 550 4.81 21.27 -2.29
CA VAL A 550 3.83 21.50 -3.38
C VAL A 550 4.15 22.76 -4.17
N LEU A 551 4.39 23.89 -3.48
CA LEU A 551 4.70 25.14 -4.19
C LEU A 551 6.03 25.02 -4.93
N GLU A 552 7.07 24.48 -4.28
CA GLU A 552 8.37 24.34 -4.92
C GLU A 552 8.28 23.47 -6.17
N THR A 553 7.59 22.33 -6.09
CA THR A 553 7.48 21.39 -7.22
C THR A 553 6.81 22.04 -8.43
N VAL A 554 5.72 22.80 -8.22
CA VAL A 554 5.03 23.51 -9.30
C VAL A 554 5.88 24.68 -9.80
N ARG A 555 6.43 25.50 -8.90
CA ARG A 555 7.33 26.63 -9.22
C ARG A 555 8.51 26.17 -10.06
N TYR A 556 9.16 25.07 -9.67
CA TYR A 556 10.30 24.47 -10.37
C TYR A 556 9.94 24.11 -11.82
N PHE A 557 8.85 23.36 -12.00
CA PHE A 557 8.38 22.91 -13.30
C PHE A 557 7.79 24.01 -14.21
N VAL A 558 7.53 25.20 -13.69
CA VAL A 558 7.10 26.37 -14.47
C VAL A 558 8.28 27.32 -14.75
N SER A 559 9.08 27.61 -13.74
CA SER A 559 10.02 28.75 -13.75
C SER A 559 11.41 28.37 -14.25
N GLU A 560 11.88 27.15 -13.96
CA GLU A 560 13.26 26.74 -14.26
C GLU A 560 13.36 26.02 -15.61
N ASP A 561 14.43 26.27 -16.35
CA ASP A 561 14.66 25.71 -17.69
C ASP A 561 14.83 24.19 -17.70
N GLU A 562 15.47 23.62 -16.67
CA GLU A 562 15.56 22.17 -16.46
C GLU A 562 14.20 21.61 -16.01
N GLY A 563 13.58 22.21 -14.99
CA GLY A 563 12.26 21.84 -14.50
C GLY A 563 11.17 21.79 -15.58
N ARG A 564 11.07 22.80 -16.46
CA ARG A 564 10.10 22.79 -17.58
C ARG A 564 10.29 21.59 -18.52
N ARG A 565 11.55 21.24 -18.84
CA ARG A 565 11.89 20.11 -19.71
C ARG A 565 11.63 18.77 -19.02
N THR A 566 11.97 18.66 -17.73
CA THR A 566 11.66 17.48 -16.92
C THR A 566 10.15 17.27 -16.81
N ALA A 567 9.35 18.32 -16.60
CA ALA A 567 7.89 18.22 -16.49
C ALA A 567 7.20 17.70 -17.76
N GLU A 568 7.58 18.25 -18.93
CA GLU A 568 7.04 17.80 -20.24
C GLU A 568 7.40 16.33 -20.50
N ARG A 569 8.65 15.96 -20.19
CA ARG A 569 9.16 14.59 -20.31
C ARG A 569 8.42 13.61 -19.39
N LEU A 570 8.21 13.95 -18.12
CA LEU A 570 7.48 13.11 -17.17
C LEU A 570 6.01 12.91 -17.56
N ALA A 571 5.34 13.96 -18.07
CA ALA A 571 3.97 13.85 -18.57
C ALA A 571 3.87 12.81 -19.70
N GLU A 572 4.77 12.92 -20.68
CA GLU A 572 4.80 12.02 -21.83
C GLU A 572 5.26 10.60 -21.48
N GLN A 573 6.23 10.45 -20.58
CA GLN A 573 6.68 9.14 -20.07
C GLN A 573 5.55 8.42 -19.31
N GLY A 574 4.86 9.13 -18.40
CA GLY A 574 3.68 8.61 -17.70
C GLY A 574 2.60 8.13 -18.67
N ARG A 575 2.28 8.94 -19.68
CA ARG A 575 1.30 8.64 -20.72
C ARG A 575 1.67 7.43 -21.57
N MET A 576 2.87 7.44 -22.17
CA MET A 576 3.36 6.36 -23.02
C MET A 576 3.53 5.03 -22.29
N TRP A 577 3.76 5.06 -20.97
CA TRP A 577 3.83 3.86 -20.14
C TRP A 577 2.45 3.34 -19.76
N ALA A 578 1.53 4.22 -19.35
CA ALA A 578 0.14 3.86 -19.05
C ALA A 578 -0.56 3.18 -20.25
N GLU A 579 -0.29 3.64 -21.47
CA GLU A 579 -0.77 3.02 -22.72
C GLU A 579 -0.25 1.58 -22.95
N LYS A 580 0.80 1.15 -22.25
CA LYS A 580 1.44 -0.17 -22.41
C LYS A 580 1.22 -1.13 -21.25
N VAL A 581 0.93 -0.64 -20.04
CA VAL A 581 0.81 -1.48 -18.82
C VAL A 581 -0.51 -1.34 -18.08
N LEU A 582 -1.39 -0.42 -18.50
CA LEU A 582 -2.72 -0.22 -17.92
C LEU A 582 -3.84 -0.48 -18.95
N ARG A 583 -3.63 -1.45 -19.86
CA ARG A 583 -4.66 -1.97 -20.78
C ARG A 583 -5.47 -3.07 -20.09
N HIS A 584 -6.63 -3.43 -20.63
CA HIS A 584 -7.46 -4.50 -20.04
C HIS A 584 -6.72 -5.84 -19.97
N GLU A 585 -5.91 -6.15 -20.99
CA GLU A 585 -5.08 -7.35 -21.02
C GLU A 585 -4.02 -7.39 -19.92
N ASP A 586 -3.49 -6.23 -19.50
CA ASP A 586 -2.50 -6.14 -18.43
C ASP A 586 -3.14 -6.43 -17.06
N TYR A 587 -4.37 -5.95 -16.84
CA TYR A 587 -5.15 -6.23 -15.63
C TYR A 587 -5.53 -7.71 -15.57
N GLU A 588 -6.02 -8.25 -16.68
CA GLU A 588 -6.37 -9.66 -16.81
C GLU A 588 -5.15 -10.55 -16.58
N ALA A 589 -3.97 -10.18 -17.10
CA ALA A 589 -2.73 -10.92 -16.84
C ALA A 589 -2.32 -10.89 -15.36
N TRP A 590 -2.45 -9.74 -14.68
CA TRP A 590 -2.14 -9.63 -13.25
C TRP A 590 -3.16 -10.38 -12.41
N PHE A 591 -4.45 -10.28 -12.72
CA PHE A 591 -5.51 -10.98 -12.00
C PHE A 591 -5.47 -12.49 -12.22
N PHE A 592 -5.15 -12.93 -13.44
CA PHE A 592 -4.88 -14.34 -13.74
C PHE A 592 -3.73 -14.85 -12.87
N ARG A 593 -2.62 -14.12 -12.79
CA ARG A 593 -1.51 -14.49 -11.92
C ARG A 593 -1.95 -14.62 -10.46
N LEU A 594 -2.64 -13.61 -9.93
CA LEU A 594 -3.15 -13.63 -8.56
C LEU A 594 -4.02 -14.86 -8.29
N LEU A 595 -4.92 -15.23 -9.21
CA LEU A 595 -5.82 -16.36 -9.02
C LEU A 595 -5.16 -17.73 -9.22
N LEU A 596 -4.04 -17.82 -9.95
CA LEU A 596 -3.18 -19.02 -9.91
C LEU A 596 -2.50 -19.18 -8.54
N GLU A 597 -1.92 -18.13 -7.99
CA GLU A 597 -1.27 -18.17 -6.66
C GLU A 597 -2.31 -18.44 -5.55
N TYR A 598 -3.47 -17.78 -5.60
CA TYR A 598 -4.58 -18.01 -4.67
C TYR A 598 -5.18 -19.41 -4.84
N GLY A 599 -5.34 -19.89 -6.08
CA GLY A 599 -5.79 -21.25 -6.37
C GLY A 599 -4.91 -22.32 -5.72
N ARG A 600 -3.58 -22.17 -5.83
CA ARG A 600 -2.64 -23.03 -5.08
C ARG A 600 -2.78 -22.85 -3.58
N LEU A 601 -2.84 -21.62 -3.07
CA LEU A 601 -2.94 -21.34 -1.63
C LEU A 601 -4.12 -22.06 -0.95
N ILE A 602 -5.25 -22.21 -1.64
CA ILE A 602 -6.47 -22.87 -1.13
C ILE A 602 -6.62 -24.34 -1.51
N ASP A 603 -5.67 -24.94 -2.23
CA ASP A 603 -5.68 -26.38 -2.55
C ASP A 603 -5.24 -27.21 -1.34
N ASP A 604 -5.90 -28.34 -1.06
CA ASP A 604 -5.55 -29.21 0.07
C ASP A 604 -4.20 -29.92 -0.10
N ASP A 605 -3.67 -30.02 -1.33
CA ASP A 605 -2.39 -30.64 -1.68
C ASP A 605 -1.33 -29.62 -2.14
N ARG A 606 -1.52 -28.33 -1.81
CA ARG A 606 -0.72 -27.19 -2.30
C ARG A 606 0.80 -27.27 -2.12
N ASP A 607 1.26 -28.07 -1.16
CA ASP A 607 2.67 -28.26 -0.86
C ASP A 607 3.36 -29.14 -1.94
N ASN A 608 2.56 -29.92 -2.69
CA ASN A 608 2.97 -30.81 -3.79
C ASN A 608 2.60 -30.27 -5.18
N LEU A 609 1.82 -29.19 -5.25
CA LEU A 609 1.51 -28.49 -6.51
C LEU A 609 2.65 -27.59 -6.97
N GLY A 610 2.82 -27.47 -8.28
CA GLY A 610 3.73 -26.51 -8.89
C GLY A 610 4.04 -26.78 -10.35
N PHE A 611 4.61 -25.79 -11.03
CA PHE A 611 5.08 -25.87 -12.41
C PHE A 611 6.61 -26.09 -12.45
N GLN A 612 7.04 -27.13 -13.15
CA GLN A 612 8.45 -27.47 -13.40
C GLN A 612 8.66 -27.70 -14.91
N LEU A 613 9.90 -27.56 -15.39
CA LEU A 613 10.28 -27.49 -16.82
C LEU A 613 10.87 -28.80 -17.36
#